data_AF-A0A841TNS6-F1
#
_entry.id   AF-A0A841TNS6-F1
#
_cell.length_a   1.000
_cell.length_b   1.000
_cell.length_c   1.000
_cell.angle_alpha   90.00
_cell.angle_beta   90.00
_cell.angle_gamma   90.00
#
_symmetry.space_group_name_H-M   'P 1'
#
loop_
_entity.id
_entity.type
_entity.pdbx_description
1 polymer ?
#
loop_
_entity_poly.entity_id
_entity_poly.type
_entity_poly.pdbx_seq_one_letter_code
_entity_poly.pdbx_strand_id
1 'polypeptide(L)' 'MSPLDEVLEQRAKREGKVTPRACIENLLQAIERGEVESVVFVVRQPDGLIKTGWSNTLHTELLGLLECGKNHVLEEMW' A
#
# COMPACT_ATOMS: atom_id res chain seq x y z
N MET A 1 -18.00 -8.49 3.27
CA MET A 1 -17.33 -8.42 1.95
C MET A 1 -18.25 -9.11 0.96
N SER A 2 -18.44 -8.56 -0.23
CA SER A 2 -19.37 -9.16 -1.17
C SER A 2 -18.68 -10.29 -1.95
N PRO A 3 -19.40 -11.35 -2.34
CA PRO A 3 -18.88 -12.39 -3.24
C PRO A 3 -18.33 -11.82 -4.56
N LEU A 4 -18.83 -10.65 -4.98
CA LEU A 4 -18.37 -9.93 -6.17
C LEU A 4 -16.93 -9.42 -5.99
N ASP A 5 -16.58 -8.90 -4.81
CA ASP A 5 -15.23 -8.38 -4.54
C ASP A 5 -14.17 -9.48 -4.66
N GLU A 6 -14.48 -10.69 -4.19
CA GLU A 6 -13.58 -11.85 -4.30
C GLU A 6 -13.37 -12.28 -5.75
N VAL A 7 -14.42 -12.26 -6.57
CA VAL A 7 -14.33 -12.59 -8.00
C VAL A 7 -13.44 -11.58 -8.74
N LEU A 8 -13.59 -10.28 -8.43
CA LEU A 8 -12.78 -9.21 -9.03
C LEU A 8 -11.31 -9.34 -8.65
N GLU A 9 -11.01 -9.67 -7.40
CA GLU A 9 -9.64 -9.90 -6.92
C GLU A 9 -8.98 -11.10 -7.61
N GLN A 10 -9.69 -12.22 -7.72
CA GLN A 10 -9.17 -13.41 -8.43
C GLN A 10 -8.91 -13.11 -9.91
N ARG A 11 -9.77 -12.31 -10.55
CA ARG A 11 -9.57 -11.89 -11.93
C ARG A 11 -8.36 -10.97 -12.06
N ALA A 12 -8.23 -9.96 -11.22
CA ALA A 12 -7.10 -9.04 -11.24
C ALA A 12 -5.76 -9.78 -11.06
N LYS A 13 -5.72 -10.75 -10.14
CA LYS A 13 -4.57 -11.64 -9.94
C LYS A 13 -4.18 -12.42 -11.21
N ARG A 14 -5.16 -12.96 -11.95
CA ARG A 14 -4.91 -13.66 -13.23
C ARG A 14 -4.42 -12.73 -14.32
N GLU A 15 -4.86 -11.48 -14.33
CA GLU A 15 -4.45 -10.46 -15.29
C GLU A 15 -3.12 -9.78 -14.91
N GLY A 16 -2.46 -10.21 -13.82
CA GLY A 16 -1.21 -9.62 -13.35
C GLY A 16 -1.37 -8.21 -12.78
N LYS A 17 -2.59 -7.79 -12.44
CA LYS A 17 -2.88 -6.47 -11.87
C LYS A 17 -2.78 -6.51 -10.35
N VAL A 18 -2.06 -5.56 -9.79
CA VAL A 18 -2.00 -5.36 -8.34
C VAL A 18 -3.19 -4.50 -7.91
N THR A 19 -4.09 -5.06 -7.10
CA THR A 19 -5.21 -4.34 -6.51
C THR A 19 -4.78 -3.66 -5.19
N PRO A 20 -5.54 -2.67 -4.70
CA PRO A 20 -5.30 -2.10 -3.37
C PRO A 20 -5.29 -3.17 -2.28
N ARG A 21 -6.17 -4.17 -2.38
CA ARG A 21 -6.24 -5.28 -1.42
C ARG A 21 -4.99 -6.14 -1.46
N ALA A 22 -4.55 -6.57 -2.64
CA ALA A 22 -3.34 -7.37 -2.78
C ALA A 22 -2.11 -6.64 -2.22
N CYS A 23 -2.02 -5.33 -2.44
CA CYS A 23 -0.97 -4.49 -1.87
C CYS A 23 -0.97 -4.52 -0.33
N ILE A 24 -2.14 -4.38 0.30
CA ILE A 24 -2.27 -4.40 1.77
C ILE A 24 -2.06 -5.80 2.34
N GLU A 25 -2.56 -6.86 1.68
CA GLU A 25 -2.36 -8.24 2.12
C GLU A 25 -0.88 -8.64 2.11
N ASN A 26 -0.12 -8.21 1.10
CA ASN A 26 1.32 -8.42 1.05
C ASN A 26 2.03 -7.70 2.21
N LEU A 27 1.63 -6.44 2.49
CA LEU A 27 2.18 -5.69 3.62
C LEU A 27 1.87 -6.36 4.96
N LEU A 28 0.64 -6.85 5.16
CA LEU A 28 0.24 -7.56 6.37
C LEU A 28 1.09 -8.82 6.58
N GLN A 29 1.32 -9.61 5.53
CA GLN A 29 2.17 -10.79 5.61
C GLN A 29 3.62 -10.44 5.99
N ALA A 30 4.17 -9.34 5.48
CA ALA A 30 5.50 -8.87 5.85
C ALA A 30 5.56 -8.42 7.33
N ILE A 31 4.51 -7.75 7.81
CA ILE A 31 4.37 -7.40 9.23
C ILE A 31 4.32 -8.65 10.10
N GLU A 32 3.52 -9.65 9.73
CA GLU A 32 3.40 -10.92 10.48
C GLU A 32 4.72 -11.70 10.54
N ARG A 33 5.58 -11.56 9.54
CA ARG A 33 6.93 -12.13 9.50
C ARG A 33 7.97 -11.33 10.28
N GLY A 34 7.62 -10.15 10.79
CA GLY A 34 8.54 -9.25 11.48
C GLY A 34 9.53 -8.53 10.55
N GLU A 35 9.20 -8.40 9.27
CA GLU A 35 10.04 -7.76 8.25
C GLU A 35 9.81 -6.24 8.17
N VAL A 36 8.85 -5.71 8.93
CA VAL A 36 8.40 -4.32 8.87
C VAL A 36 8.59 -3.64 10.22
N GLU A 37 9.46 -2.63 10.26
CA GLU A 37 9.71 -1.81 11.46
C GLU A 37 8.70 -0.67 11.61
N SER A 38 8.37 0.02 10.52
CA SER A 38 7.42 1.13 10.50
C SER A 38 6.69 1.21 9.17
N VAL A 39 5.51 1.84 9.17
CA VAL A 39 4.66 1.99 7.99
C VAL A 39 4.16 3.43 7.90
N VAL A 40 4.20 3.98 6.69
CA VAL A 40 3.43 5.16 6.29
C VAL A 40 2.66 4.82 5.02
N PHE A 41 1.43 5.32 4.90
CA PHE A 41 0.62 5.11 3.71
C PHE A 41 -0.08 6.39 3.25
N VAL A 42 -0.35 6.43 1.95
CA VAL A 42 -1.20 7.42 1.30
C VAL A 42 -2.25 6.66 0.50
N VAL A 43 -3.54 6.90 0.77
CA VAL A 43 -4.64 6.27 0.05
C VAL A 43 -5.59 7.32 -0.52
N ARG A 44 -6.13 7.02 -1.70
CA ARG A 44 -7.19 7.81 -2.33
C ARG A 44 -8.54 7.13 -2.09
N GLN A 45 -9.48 7.84 -1.51
CA GLN A 45 -10.84 7.36 -1.26
C GLN A 45 -11.72 7.52 -2.52
N PRO A 46 -12.86 6.81 -2.60
CA PRO A 46 -13.76 6.88 -3.76
C PRO A 46 -14.28 8.29 -4.08
N ASP A 47 -14.41 9.15 -3.07
CA ASP A 47 -14.78 10.57 -3.20
C ASP A 47 -13.64 11.48 -3.66
N GLY A 48 -12.44 10.91 -3.86
CA GLY A 48 -11.24 11.62 -4.25
C GLY A 48 -10.42 12.18 -3.08
N LEU A 49 -10.87 12.03 -1.83
CA LEU A 49 -10.12 12.49 -0.67
C LEU A 49 -8.82 11.67 -0.51
N ILE A 50 -7.74 12.37 -0.17
CA ILE A 50 -6.47 11.73 0.18
C ILE A 50 -6.42 11.56 1.70
N LYS A 51 -6.17 10.34 2.14
CA LYS A 51 -5.97 10.02 3.56
C LYS A 51 -4.58 9.43 3.75
N THR A 52 -3.92 9.85 4.81
CA THR A 52 -2.62 9.33 5.24
C THR A 52 -2.72 8.72 6.62
N GLY A 53 -1.84 7.77 6.92
CA GLY A 53 -1.68 7.22 8.25
C GLY A 53 -0.30 6.60 8.40
N TRP A 54 0.11 6.39 9.65
CA TRP A 54 1.44 5.90 9.98
C TRP A 54 1.49 5.21 11.34
N SER A 55 2.50 4.36 11.53
CA SER A 55 2.85 3.74 12.82
C SER A 55 3.57 4.72 13.75
N ASN A 56 3.80 4.34 15.01
CA ASN A 56 4.44 5.20 16.00
C ASN A 56 5.92 5.47 15.67
N THR A 57 6.20 6.57 14.99
CA THR A 57 7.50 6.94 14.40
C THR A 57 7.63 8.48 14.36
N LEU A 58 8.84 9.04 14.38
CA LEU A 58 9.04 10.49 14.35
C LEU A 58 8.58 11.08 13.02
N HIS A 59 8.00 12.29 13.05
CA HIS A 59 7.52 12.95 11.82
C HIS A 59 8.59 13.12 10.75
N THR A 60 9.85 13.33 11.13
CA THR A 60 10.99 13.43 10.20
C THR A 60 11.28 12.12 9.47
N GLU A 61 11.17 10.99 10.17
CA GLU A 61 11.36 9.66 9.58
C GLU A 61 10.21 9.32 8.63
N LEU A 62 8.98 9.72 8.97
CA LEU A 62 7.81 9.56 8.09
C LEU A 62 7.96 10.34 6.78
N LEU A 63 8.47 11.58 6.84
CA LEU A 63 8.77 12.36 5.65
C LEU A 63 9.83 11.67 4.78
N GLY A 64 10.90 11.18 5.41
CA GLY A 64 11.94 10.40 4.73
C GLY A 64 11.38 9.15 4.04
N LEU A 65 10.50 8.39 4.70
CA LEU A 65 9.85 7.22 4.10
C LEU A 65 8.98 7.58 2.89
N LEU A 66 8.21 8.67 2.98
CA LEU A 66 7.41 9.16 1.84
C LEU A 66 8.29 9.61 0.68
N GLU A 67 9.42 10.25 0.95
CA GLU A 67 10.39 10.67 -0.06
C GLU A 67 11.03 9.47 -0.76
N CYS A 68 11.44 8.45 0.01
CA CYS A 68 11.94 7.18 -0.54
C CYS A 68 10.90 6.50 -1.42
N GLY A 69 9.65 6.42 -0.97
CA GLY A 69 8.54 5.84 -1.74
C GLY A 69 8.26 6.59 -3.03
N LYS A 70 8.25 7.93 -2.99
CA LYS A 70 8.14 8.78 -4.19
C LYS A 70 9.28 8.49 -5.17
N ASN A 71 10.52 8.41 -4.70
CA ASN A 71 11.67 8.15 -5.57
C ASN A 71 11.61 6.76 -6.20
N HIS A 72 11.21 5.71 -5.47
CA HIS A 72 11.01 4.36 -6.03
C HIS A 72 9.96 4.36 -7.14
N VAL A 73 8.82 5.03 -6.93
CA VAL A 73 7.78 5.14 -7.96
C VAL A 73 8.31 5.88 -9.19
N LEU A 74 9.09 6.94 -8.99
CA LEU A 74 9.73 7.63 -10.10
C LEU A 74 10.70 6.71 -10.85
N GLU A 75 11.52 5.93 -10.16
CA GLU A 75 12.46 4.99 -10.78
C GLU A 75 11.75 3.92 -11.62
N GLU A 76 10.60 3.40 -11.18
CA GLU A 76 9.80 2.44 -11.96
C GLU A 76 9.14 3.04 -13.21
N MET A 77 9.06 4.37 -13.33
CA MET A 77 8.49 5.05 -14.50
C MET A 77 9.46 5.15 -15.68
N TRP A 78 10.77 4.99 -15.45
CA TRP A 78 11.82 5.15 -16.47
C TRP A 78 12.50 3.83 -16.80
#